data_AF-A0A2V5V6U2-F1
#
_entry.id   AF-A0A2V5V6U2-F1
#
_cell.length_a   1.000
_cell.length_b   1.000
_cell.length_c   1.000
_cell.angle_alpha   90.00
_cell.angle_beta   90.00
_cell.angle_gamma   90.00
#
_symmetry.space_group_name_H-M   'P 1'
#
loop_
_entity.id
_entity.type
_entity.pdbx_description
1 polymer ?
#
loop_
_entity_poly.entity_id
_entity_poly.type
_entity_poly.pdbx_seq_one_letter_code
_entity_poly.pdbx_strand_id
1 'polypeptide(L)'
;TESLKTPGFKIHWVSEKPTFSPDGKLAYMRGNDELTVPGQNGAPVTLHLRVISIWRLDADGQWRCVIDISNEEPVAAPVAK
;
A
#
# COMPACT_ATOMS: atom_id res chain seq x y z
N THR A 1 -5.80 13.88 2.86
CA THR A 1 -4.69 14.80 2.51
C THR A 1 -3.97 15.35 3.74
N GLU A 2 -4.54 15.28 4.94
CA GLU A 2 -3.87 15.73 6.18
C GLU A 2 -2.46 15.14 6.38
N SER A 3 -2.24 13.87 6.05
CA SER A 3 -0.90 13.24 6.13
C SER A 3 0.17 13.98 5.31
N LEU A 4 -0.20 14.61 4.19
CA LEU A 4 0.72 15.39 3.36
C LEU A 4 1.20 16.68 4.04
N LYS A 5 0.55 17.12 5.11
CA LYS A 5 0.96 18.28 5.90
C LYS A 5 1.97 17.92 6.99
N THR A 6 2.16 16.64 7.29
CA THR A 6 3.12 16.17 8.30
C THR A 6 4.56 16.42 7.81
N PRO A 7 5.39 17.16 8.55
CA PRO A 7 6.78 17.40 8.17
C PRO A 7 7.54 16.08 7.96
N GLY A 8 8.20 15.96 6.80
CA GLY A 8 8.98 14.77 6.45
C GLY A 8 8.16 13.58 5.95
N PHE A 9 6.82 13.66 5.92
CA PHE A 9 5.99 12.61 5.32
C PHE A 9 6.26 12.49 3.82
N LYS A 10 6.47 11.26 3.35
CA LYS A 10 6.58 10.92 1.93
C LYS A 10 5.92 9.58 1.69
N ILE A 11 5.23 9.43 0.56
CA ILE A 11 4.66 8.16 0.14
C ILE A 11 4.87 8.00 -1.36
N HIS A 12 5.32 6.82 -1.78
CA HIS A 12 5.42 6.42 -3.18
C HIS A 12 4.84 5.02 -3.33
N TRP A 13 3.78 4.90 -4.13
CA TRP A 13 3.04 3.67 -4.37
C TRP A 13 3.23 3.19 -5.80
N VAL A 14 3.47 1.89 -5.95
CA VAL A 14 3.51 1.20 -7.24
C VAL A 14 2.63 -0.03 -7.16
N SER A 15 1.49 -0.03 -7.85
CA SER A 15 0.67 -1.24 -8.00
C SER A 15 0.94 -2.02 -9.26
N GLU A 16 0.78 -3.33 -9.13
CA GLU A 16 0.74 -4.28 -10.22
C GLU A 16 -0.58 -4.23 -10.99
N LYS A 17 -0.62 -4.93 -12.12
CA LYS A 17 -1.85 -5.09 -12.91
C LYS A 17 -2.95 -5.76 -12.07
N PRO A 18 -4.17 -5.20 -12.03
CA PRO A 18 -5.28 -5.81 -11.29
C PRO A 18 -5.73 -7.12 -11.95
N THR A 19 -6.15 -8.06 -11.11
CA THR A 19 -6.80 -9.31 -11.50
C THR A 19 -8.28 -9.23 -11.18
N PHE A 20 -9.13 -9.48 -12.18
CA PHE A 20 -10.57 -9.40 -12.06
C PHE A 20 -11.20 -10.77 -11.74
N SER A 21 -12.32 -10.75 -11.03
CA SER A 21 -13.21 -11.90 -10.93
C SER A 21 -13.83 -12.24 -12.29
N PRO A 22 -14.30 -13.49 -12.51
CA PRO A 22 -14.91 -13.88 -13.77
C PRO A 22 -16.12 -13.04 -14.21
N ASP A 23 -16.87 -12.48 -13.25
CA ASP A 23 -18.02 -11.60 -13.51
C ASP A 23 -17.64 -10.12 -13.68
N GLY A 24 -16.37 -9.78 -13.53
CA GLY A 24 -15.84 -8.42 -13.67
C GLY A 24 -16.24 -7.45 -12.55
N LYS A 25 -16.85 -7.92 -11.45
CA LYS A 25 -17.36 -7.06 -10.37
C LYS A 25 -16.44 -6.92 -9.18
N LEU A 26 -15.41 -7.76 -9.09
CA LEU A 26 -14.35 -7.66 -8.10
C LEU A 26 -13.00 -7.60 -8.79
N ALA A 27 -12.05 -6.90 -8.18
CA ALA A 27 -10.66 -6.91 -8.59
C ALA A 27 -9.76 -6.92 -7.35
N TYR A 28 -8.62 -7.58 -7.44
CA TYR A 28 -7.54 -7.37 -6.48
C TYR A 28 -6.28 -6.93 -7.20
N MET A 29 -5.47 -6.12 -6.52
CA MET A 29 -4.14 -5.73 -6.99
C MET A 29 -3.15 -5.83 -5.83
N ARG A 30 -1.94 -6.25 -6.17
CA ARG A 30 -0.79 -6.16 -5.27
C ARG A 30 -0.02 -4.90 -5.57
N GLY A 31 0.79 -4.44 -4.63
CA GLY A 31 1.70 -3.33 -4.85
C GLY A 31 2.78 -3.25 -3.79
N ASN A 32 3.68 -2.29 -3.98
CA ASN A 32 4.71 -1.92 -3.04
C ASN A 32 4.58 -0.44 -2.70
N ASP A 33 4.84 -0.10 -1.44
CA ASP A 33 4.90 1.26 -0.94
C ASP A 33 6.24 1.56 -0.29
N GLU A 34 6.76 2.76 -0.54
CA GLU A 34 7.75 3.39 0.31
C GLU A 34 7.08 4.51 1.09
N LEU A 35 7.00 4.34 2.42
CA LEU A 35 6.33 5.28 3.31
C LEU A 35 7.33 5.83 4.33
N THR A 36 7.61 7.13 4.25
CA THR A 36 8.39 7.86 5.26
C THR A 36 7.45 8.56 6.24
N VAL A 37 7.62 8.30 7.53
CA VAL A 37 6.84 8.89 8.64
C VAL A 37 7.75 9.28 9.80
N PRO A 38 7.32 10.18 10.70
CA PRO A 38 8.04 10.45 11.94
C PRO A 38 8.15 9.19 12.81
N GLY A 39 9.38 8.83 13.21
CA GLY A 39 9.65 7.78 14.18
C GLY A 39 9.38 8.22 15.63
N GLN A 40 9.50 7.29 16.57
CA GLN A 40 9.18 7.53 18.00
C GLN A 40 10.00 8.67 18.64
N ASN A 41 11.23 8.88 18.16
CA ASN A 41 12.12 9.95 18.62
C ASN A 41 12.02 11.23 17.76
N GLY A 42 11.06 11.30 16.84
CA GLY A 42 10.89 12.39 15.89
C GLY A 42 11.80 12.33 14.65
N ALA A 43 12.77 11.41 14.60
CA ALA A 43 13.57 11.19 13.39
C ALA A 43 12.73 10.42 12.35
N PRO A 44 12.77 10.78 11.07
CA PRO A 44 12.02 10.06 10.04
C PRO A 44 12.48 8.60 9.91
N VAL A 45 11.51 7.70 9.74
CA VAL A 45 11.73 6.29 9.37
C VAL A 45 11.03 6.01 8.05
N THR A 46 11.63 5.17 7.21
CA THR A 46 11.03 4.72 5.95
C THR A 46 10.69 3.24 6.07
N LEU A 47 9.43 2.92 5.78
CA LEU A 47 8.89 1.57 5.73
C LEU A 47 8.77 1.14 4.26
N HIS A 48 9.19 -0.08 3.97
CA HIS A 48 8.97 -0.74 2.68
C HIS A 48 7.81 -1.71 2.86
N LEU A 49 6.65 -1.41 2.28
CA LEU A 49 5.43 -2.20 2.51
C LEU A 49 5.04 -2.96 1.24
N ARG A 50 4.45 -4.14 1.44
CA ARG A 50 3.68 -4.83 0.40
C ARG A 50 2.21 -4.67 0.71
N VAL A 51 1.44 -4.34 -0.31
CA VAL A 51 0.02 -4.02 -0.22
C VAL A 51 -0.79 -5.05 -1.01
N ILE A 52 -1.96 -5.39 -0.50
CA ILE A 52 -3.06 -5.96 -1.27
C ILE A 52 -4.26 -5.05 -1.10
N SER A 53 -4.83 -4.59 -2.22
CA SER A 53 -6.14 -3.95 -2.21
C SER A 53 -7.16 -4.75 -3.00
N ILE A 54 -8.37 -4.82 -2.47
CA ILE A 54 -9.54 -5.43 -3.10
C ILE A 54 -10.55 -4.34 -3.39
N TRP A 55 -11.05 -4.35 -4.61
CA TRP A 55 -11.99 -3.38 -5.14
C TRP A 55 -13.26 -4.09 -5.57
N ARG A 56 -14.39 -3.42 -5.39
CA ARG A 56 -15.70 -3.89 -5.83
C ARG A 56 -16.37 -2.84 -6.69
N LEU A 57 -16.96 -3.28 -7.80
CA LEU A 57 -17.86 -2.48 -8.62
C LEU A 57 -19.24 -2.51 -7.95
N ASP A 58 -19.65 -1.39 -7.39
CA ASP A 58 -20.95 -1.26 -6.75
C ASP A 58 -22.07 -1.02 -7.79
N ALA A 59 -23.32 -1.11 -7.34
CA ALA A 59 -24.50 -1.02 -8.22
C ALA A 59 -24.65 0.34 -8.92
N ASP A 60 -24.01 1.38 -8.40
CA ASP A 60 -23.94 2.71 -9.00
C ASP A 60 -22.84 2.84 -10.08
N GLY A 61 -22.18 1.73 -10.43
CA GLY A 61 -21.13 1.67 -11.43
C GLY A 61 -19.78 2.21 -10.95
N GLN A 62 -19.63 2.48 -9.65
CA GLN A 62 -18.38 2.99 -9.08
C GLN A 62 -17.54 1.87 -8.49
N TRP A 63 -16.23 1.92 -8.75
CA TRP A 63 -15.26 1.08 -8.04
C TRP A 63 -14.97 1.67 -6.67
N ARG A 64 -15.08 0.84 -5.63
CA ARG A 64 -14.68 1.20 -4.26
C ARG A 64 -13.66 0.22 -3.72
N CYS A 65 -12.62 0.74 -3.08
CA CYS A 65 -11.69 -0.06 -2.32
C CYS A 65 -12.41 -0.57 -1.07
N VAL A 66 -12.54 -1.89 -0.93
CA VAL A 66 -13.27 -2.54 0.17
C VAL A 66 -12.32 -3.16 1.19
N ILE A 67 -11.08 -3.47 0.77
CA ILE A 67 -9.99 -3.88 1.64
C ILE A 67 -8.73 -3.21 1.10
N ASP A 68 -7.97 -2.59 1.99
CA ASP A 68 -6.60 -2.15 1.75
C ASP A 68 -5.77 -2.57 2.96
N ILE A 69 -4.83 -3.47 2.75
CA ILE A 69 -4.00 -4.01 3.82
C ILE A 69 -2.56 -4.12 3.35
N SER A 70 -1.66 -3.77 4.26
CA SER A 70 -0.22 -3.84 4.01
C SER A 70 0.54 -4.48 5.16
N ASN A 71 1.70 -5.02 4.85
CA ASN A 71 2.70 -5.40 5.83
C ASN A 71 4.07 -4.91 5.40
N GLU A 72 4.94 -4.66 6.38
CA GLU A 72 6.34 -4.36 6.11
C GLU A 72 7.04 -5.58 5.52
N GLU A 73 7.90 -5.34 4.54
CA GLU A 73 8.75 -6.37 3.97
C GLU A 73 9.70 -6.93 5.03
N PRO A 74 10.01 -8.24 4.99
CA PRO A 74 11.00 -8.81 5.88
C PRO A 74 12.33 -8.06 5.72
N VAL A 75 12.95 -7.70 6.84
CA VAL A 75 14.34 -7.24 6.83
C VAL A 75 15.18 -8.36 6.22
N ALA A 76 15.88 -8.06 5.12
CA ALA A 76 16.74 -9.05 4.47
C ALA A 76 17.72 -9.63 5.50
N ALA A 77 17.81 -10.96 5.55
CA ALA A 77 18.77 -11.62 6.42
C ALA A 77 20.19 -11.14 6.06
N PRO A 78 21.07 -10.91 7.05
CA PRO A 78 22.46 -10.57 6.75
C PRO A 78 23.05 -11.67 5.87
N VAL A 79 23.66 -11.29 4.74
CA VAL A 79 24.40 -12.25 3.92
C VAL A 79 25.59 -12.73 4.75
N ALA A 80 25.61 -14.01 5.10
CA ALA A 80 26.75 -14.62 5.78
C ALA A 80 28.00 -14.52 4.88
N LYS A 81 29.10 -14.04 5.45
CA LYS A 81 30.42 -14.02 4.79
C LYS A 81 31.10 -15.36 4.90
#